data_AF-A0AAE9HWC1-F1
#
_entry.id   AF-A0AAE9HWC1-F1
#
_cell.length_a   1.000
_cell.length_b   1.000
_cell.length_c   1.000
_cell.angle_alpha   90.00
_cell.angle_beta   90.00
_cell.angle_gamma   90.00
#
_symmetry.space_group_name_H-M   'P 1'
#
loop_
_entity.id
_entity.type
_entity.pdbx_description
1 polymer ?
#
loop_
_entity_poly.entity_id
_entity_poly.type
_entity_poly.pdbx_seq_one_letter_code
_entity_poly.pdbx_strand_id
1 'polypeptide(L)'
;MARIHTSPMRRRANGYTLIELMVTLVLSLLVLIAGLSFYLMSRSSYATIDDNANLEERGNFAISTIARLVRQTAYIPANDDGGPMQLSAKMLAGLDNCSTPNNSETLACGAGTAVNGSDVLMVRYYGISSTTNPDLPDDSVVDCSGLGVAGTTDADLADSKRGLSMLFVANGANNKPSLMCKYRQRVAGEETDTFVTQELVPGVETFQVLYGIKANDDDEVPDKFLTASAMSAADWPQVVTVKIAMVVRADNASADAGTPPTIRLFGTLYDGAGATFTPTVDTQAARRLYYATLQIRNYQSCLSEDPSCL
;
A
#
# COMPACT_ATOMS: atom_id res chain seq x y z
N MET A 1 -44.71 -89.66 19.22
CA MET A 1 -44.15 -88.29 19.12
C MET A 1 -43.47 -88.15 17.76
N ALA A 2 -44.12 -87.52 16.79
CA ALA A 2 -43.55 -87.24 15.47
C ALA A 2 -42.80 -85.90 15.50
N ARG A 3 -41.49 -85.91 15.20
CA ARG A 3 -40.70 -84.67 15.02
C ARG A 3 -40.94 -84.14 13.61
N ILE A 4 -41.50 -82.94 13.51
CA ILE A 4 -41.64 -82.19 12.26
C ILE A 4 -40.27 -81.61 11.91
N HIS A 5 -39.69 -82.03 10.78
CA HIS A 5 -38.51 -81.39 10.20
C HIS A 5 -38.95 -80.18 9.37
N THR A 6 -38.67 -78.98 9.86
CA THR A 6 -38.78 -77.74 9.08
C THR A 6 -37.55 -77.60 8.18
N SER A 7 -37.71 -77.80 6.88
CA SER A 7 -36.68 -77.54 5.88
C SER A 7 -36.46 -76.02 5.73
N PRO A 8 -35.22 -75.50 5.76
CA PRO A 8 -34.98 -74.09 5.50
C PRO A 8 -35.21 -73.81 4.00
N MET A 9 -36.08 -72.86 3.67
CA MET A 9 -36.21 -72.35 2.31
C MET A 9 -34.86 -71.76 1.86
N ARG A 10 -34.20 -72.41 0.89
CA ARG A 10 -33.06 -71.82 0.18
C ARG A 10 -33.56 -70.55 -0.52
N ARG A 11 -33.21 -69.38 0.00
CA ARG A 11 -33.28 -68.12 -0.76
C ARG A 11 -32.44 -68.31 -2.03
N ARG A 12 -33.06 -68.25 -3.20
CA ARG A 12 -32.34 -68.15 -4.47
C ARG A 12 -31.55 -66.85 -4.42
N ALA A 13 -30.22 -66.94 -4.48
CA ALA A 13 -29.39 -65.79 -4.74
C ALA A 13 -29.64 -65.37 -6.19
N ASN A 14 -30.37 -64.27 -6.38
CA ASN A 14 -30.49 -63.65 -7.69
C ASN A 14 -29.12 -63.05 -8.02
N GLY A 15 -28.42 -63.64 -8.98
CA GLY A 15 -27.17 -63.09 -9.50
C GLY A 15 -27.47 -61.84 -10.32
N TYR A 16 -26.69 -60.78 -10.11
CA TYR A 16 -26.76 -59.58 -10.94
C TYR A 16 -26.25 -59.89 -12.34
N THR A 17 -26.90 -59.29 -13.34
CA THR A 17 -26.44 -59.41 -14.73
C THR A 17 -25.20 -58.54 -14.94
N LEU A 18 -24.29 -58.96 -15.83
CA LEU A 18 -23.06 -58.22 -16.13
C LEU A 18 -23.37 -56.79 -16.61
N ILE A 19 -24.49 -56.62 -17.32
CA ILE A 19 -24.99 -55.31 -17.76
C ILE A 19 -25.44 -54.41 -16.62
N GLU A 20 -26.06 -54.94 -15.57
CA GLU A 20 -26.52 -54.18 -14.40
C GLU A 20 -25.33 -53.65 -13.57
N LEU A 21 -24.25 -54.44 -13.48
CA LEU A 21 -22.98 -53.99 -12.88
C LEU A 21 -22.30 -52.92 -13.74
N MET A 22 -22.33 -53.04 -15.07
CA MET A 22 -21.77 -52.01 -15.95
C MET A 22 -22.55 -50.70 -15.86
N VAL A 23 -23.89 -50.76 -15.84
CA VAL A 23 -24.74 -49.58 -15.73
C VAL A 23 -24.55 -48.89 -14.37
N THR A 24 -24.56 -49.63 -13.26
CA THR A 24 -24.37 -49.04 -11.91
C THR A 24 -23.00 -48.40 -11.74
N LEU A 25 -21.94 -49.02 -12.29
CA LEU A 25 -20.59 -48.44 -12.27
C LEU A 25 -20.52 -47.15 -13.08
N VAL A 26 -21.12 -47.12 -14.27
CA VAL A 26 -21.16 -45.90 -15.11
C VAL A 26 -21.95 -44.79 -14.41
N LEU A 27 -23.11 -45.10 -13.83
CA LEU A 27 -23.91 -44.11 -13.08
C LEU A 27 -23.16 -43.58 -11.86
N SER A 28 -22.50 -44.46 -11.10
CA SER A 28 -21.70 -44.06 -9.94
C SER A 28 -20.53 -43.16 -10.34
N LEU A 29 -19.84 -43.49 -11.44
CA LEU A 29 -18.74 -42.70 -11.96
C LEU A 29 -19.20 -41.31 -12.41
N LEU A 30 -20.35 -41.22 -13.09
CA LEU A 30 -20.91 -39.94 -13.52
C LEU A 30 -21.25 -39.03 -12.33
N VAL A 31 -21.85 -39.59 -11.27
CA VAL A 31 -22.16 -38.84 -10.05
C VAL A 31 -20.89 -38.37 -9.35
N LEU A 32 -19.86 -39.22 -9.28
CA LEU A 32 -18.56 -38.85 -8.69
C LEU A 32 -17.86 -37.73 -9.46
N ILE A 33 -17.88 -37.78 -10.81
CA ILE A 33 -17.31 -36.73 -11.65
C ILE A 33 -18.07 -35.41 -11.42
N ALA A 34 -19.40 -35.44 -11.44
CA ALA A 34 -20.21 -34.24 -11.19
C ALA A 34 -19.93 -33.64 -9.80
N GLY A 35 -19.84 -34.48 -8.77
CA GLY A 35 -19.51 -34.05 -7.41
C GLY A 35 -18.11 -33.45 -7.29
N LEU A 36 -17.11 -34.06 -7.94
CA LEU A 36 -15.75 -33.54 -7.95
C LEU A 36 -15.65 -32.20 -8.71
N SER A 37 -16.29 -32.09 -9.87
CA SER A 37 -16.36 -30.83 -10.63
C SER A 37 -17.01 -29.72 -9.82
N PHE A 38 -18.12 -30.00 -9.12
CA PHE A 38 -18.77 -29.04 -8.24
C PHE A 38 -17.86 -28.60 -7.09
N TYR A 39 -17.16 -29.55 -6.46
CA TYR A 39 -16.22 -29.24 -5.37
C TYR A 39 -15.06 -28.35 -5.84
N LEU A 40 -14.45 -28.65 -7.00
CA LEU A 40 -13.36 -27.85 -7.56
C LEU A 40 -13.83 -26.43 -7.91
N MET A 41 -15.01 -26.29 -8.52
CA MET A 41 -15.62 -24.99 -8.81
C MET A 41 -15.89 -24.18 -7.54
N SER A 42 -16.43 -24.82 -6.50
CA SER A 42 -16.68 -24.17 -5.20
C SER A 42 -15.38 -23.70 -4.55
N ARG A 43 -14.35 -24.55 -4.51
CA ARG A 43 -13.03 -24.20 -3.98
C ARG A 43 -12.40 -23.02 -4.72
N SER A 44 -12.46 -23.02 -6.06
CA SER A 44 -11.97 -21.92 -6.88
C SER A 44 -12.73 -20.61 -6.63
N SER A 45 -14.05 -20.71 -6.44
CA SER A 45 -14.89 -19.56 -6.13
C SER A 45 -14.54 -18.97 -4.76
N TYR A 46 -14.34 -19.82 -3.74
CA TYR A 46 -13.92 -19.36 -2.41
C TYR A 46 -12.56 -18.67 -2.44
N ALA A 47 -11.57 -19.22 -3.16
CA ALA A 47 -10.27 -18.57 -3.31
C ALA A 47 -10.39 -17.19 -3.98
N THR A 48 -11.23 -17.08 -5.01
CA THR A 48 -11.47 -15.81 -5.70
C THR A 48 -12.16 -14.77 -4.80
N ILE A 49 -13.12 -15.20 -3.97
CA ILE A 49 -13.80 -14.32 -3.01
C ILE A 49 -12.81 -13.82 -1.95
N ASP A 50 -12.00 -14.73 -1.39
CA ASP A 50 -10.97 -14.40 -0.41
C ASP A 50 -9.91 -13.45 -0.96
N ASP A 51 -9.40 -13.73 -2.16
CA ASP A 51 -8.45 -12.85 -2.86
C ASP A 51 -9.01 -11.45 -3.09
N ASN A 52 -10.28 -11.33 -3.49
CA ASN A 52 -10.92 -10.03 -3.68
C ASN A 52 -11.10 -9.27 -2.36
N ALA A 53 -11.47 -9.96 -1.28
CA ALA A 53 -11.58 -9.36 0.04
C ALA A 53 -10.20 -8.86 0.54
N ASN A 54 -9.16 -9.67 0.40
CA ASN A 54 -7.79 -9.32 0.74
C ASN A 54 -7.28 -8.13 -0.10
N LEU A 55 -7.59 -8.09 -1.41
CA LEU A 55 -7.27 -6.96 -2.28
C LEU A 55 -7.93 -5.67 -1.81
N GLU A 56 -9.19 -5.72 -1.37
CA GLU A 56 -9.93 -4.58 -0.83
C GLU A 56 -9.34 -4.09 0.49
N GLU A 57 -9.07 -5.00 1.42
CA GLU A 57 -8.48 -4.66 2.71
C GLU A 57 -7.11 -4.02 2.54
N ARG A 58 -6.21 -4.67 1.78
CA ARG A 58 -4.84 -4.16 1.52
C ARG A 58 -4.85 -2.80 0.83
N GLY A 59 -5.70 -2.64 -0.18
CA GLY A 59 -5.81 -1.38 -0.92
C GLY A 59 -6.34 -0.23 -0.05
N ASN A 60 -7.41 -0.48 0.72
CA ASN A 60 -7.98 0.52 1.61
C ASN A 60 -7.01 0.88 2.75
N PHE A 61 -6.34 -0.11 3.34
CA PHE A 61 -5.33 0.12 4.37
C PHE A 61 -4.18 0.99 3.82
N ALA A 62 -3.61 0.63 2.66
CA ALA A 62 -2.55 1.41 2.02
C ALA A 62 -2.99 2.85 1.72
N ILE A 63 -4.15 3.07 1.06
CA ILE A 63 -4.64 4.43 0.78
C ILE A 63 -4.88 5.21 2.07
N SER A 64 -5.46 4.59 3.11
CA SER A 64 -5.75 5.27 4.37
C SER A 64 -4.48 5.73 5.09
N THR A 65 -3.43 4.90 5.07
CA THR A 65 -2.13 5.20 5.66
C THR A 65 -1.42 6.29 4.88
N ILE A 66 -1.35 6.21 3.55
CA ILE A 66 -0.76 7.25 2.71
C ILE A 66 -1.53 8.58 2.88
N ALA A 67 -2.87 8.53 2.87
CA ALA A 67 -3.70 9.73 3.04
C ALA A 67 -3.49 10.43 4.39
N ARG A 68 -3.33 9.66 5.47
CA ARG A 68 -2.99 10.21 6.79
C ARG A 68 -1.64 10.91 6.77
N LEU A 69 -0.61 10.25 6.23
CA LEU A 69 0.76 10.79 6.17
C LEU A 69 0.86 12.05 5.30
N VAL A 70 0.19 12.07 4.13
CA VAL A 70 0.13 13.25 3.26
C VAL A 70 -0.59 14.41 3.95
N ARG A 71 -1.66 14.15 4.71
CA ARG A 71 -2.36 15.19 5.48
C ARG A 71 -1.56 15.70 6.67
N GLN A 72 -0.68 14.89 7.25
CA GLN A 72 0.25 15.30 8.30
C GLN A 72 1.46 16.04 7.76
N THR A 73 1.74 15.96 6.46
CA THR A 73 2.91 16.60 5.85
C THR A 73 2.94 18.09 6.15
N ALA A 74 4.12 18.60 6.50
CA ALA A 74 4.36 19.98 6.93
C ALA A 74 3.52 20.43 8.13
N TYR A 75 2.98 19.51 8.93
CA TYR A 75 2.42 19.89 10.23
C TYR A 75 3.54 20.44 11.12
N ILE A 76 3.25 21.54 11.78
CA ILE A 76 4.15 22.21 12.71
C ILE A 76 3.30 22.63 13.93
N PRO A 77 3.72 22.34 15.16
CA PRO A 77 2.99 22.76 16.36
C PRO A 77 3.04 24.29 16.52
N ALA A 78 2.08 24.83 17.28
CA ALA A 78 2.12 26.24 17.66
C ALA A 78 3.35 26.51 18.54
N ASN A 79 4.01 27.65 18.30
CA ASN A 79 5.10 28.10 19.17
C ASN A 79 4.54 28.59 20.51
N ASP A 80 5.14 28.16 21.62
CA ASP A 80 4.74 28.61 22.96
C ASP A 80 4.91 30.13 23.16
N ASP A 81 5.83 30.75 22.41
CA ASP A 81 6.10 32.18 22.43
C ASP A 81 5.17 33.00 21.50
N GLY A 82 4.26 32.35 20.76
CA GLY A 82 3.36 33.01 19.81
C GLY A 82 4.06 33.69 18.63
N GLY A 83 5.32 33.31 18.35
CA GLY A 83 6.09 33.80 17.20
C GLY A 83 5.75 33.05 15.91
N PRO A 84 6.05 33.66 14.73
CA PRO A 84 5.73 33.06 13.44
C PRO A 84 6.43 31.71 13.26
N MET A 85 5.70 30.79 12.63
CA MET A 85 6.18 29.47 12.28
C MET A 85 7.27 29.59 11.20
N GLN A 86 8.52 29.23 11.52
CA GLN A 86 9.60 29.29 10.53
C GLN A 86 9.74 27.96 9.80
N LEU A 87 9.49 27.96 8.49
CA LEU A 87 9.68 26.79 7.64
C LEU A 87 10.64 27.12 6.50
N SER A 88 11.93 26.77 6.66
CA SER A 88 12.96 27.05 5.64
C SER A 88 13.36 25.84 4.79
N ALA A 89 12.95 24.63 5.15
CA ALA A 89 13.40 23.38 4.53
C ALA A 89 12.24 22.55 3.97
N LYS A 90 12.52 21.76 2.93
CA LYS A 90 11.53 20.94 2.21
C LYS A 90 10.84 19.94 3.14
N MET A 91 9.52 19.99 3.20
CA MET A 91 8.67 19.08 3.97
C MET A 91 8.10 17.91 3.17
N LEU A 92 8.12 18.04 1.85
CA LEU A 92 7.73 17.01 0.92
C LEU A 92 8.85 16.82 -0.09
N ALA A 93 9.14 15.57 -0.42
CA ALA A 93 10.02 15.22 -1.53
C ALA A 93 9.58 13.90 -2.15
N GLY A 94 10.09 13.63 -3.34
CA GLY A 94 9.91 12.36 -4.02
C GLY A 94 11.07 12.07 -4.95
N LEU A 95 11.12 10.81 -5.40
CA LEU A 95 12.01 10.36 -6.45
C LEU A 95 11.25 9.39 -7.34
N ASP A 96 11.40 9.56 -8.65
CA ASP A 96 10.85 8.60 -9.62
C ASP A 96 11.77 7.39 -9.72
N ASN A 97 11.20 6.20 -9.93
CA ASN A 97 11.96 4.96 -10.14
C ASN A 97 13.00 4.67 -9.05
N CYS A 98 12.56 4.60 -7.78
CA CYS A 98 13.43 4.23 -6.67
C CYS A 98 12.82 3.16 -5.75
N SER A 99 13.57 2.09 -5.48
CA SER A 99 13.21 1.03 -4.52
C SER A 99 14.17 0.90 -3.34
N THR A 100 15.22 1.71 -3.30
CA THR A 100 16.27 1.66 -2.27
C THR A 100 16.59 3.06 -1.78
N PRO A 101 15.62 3.80 -1.20
CA PRO A 101 15.90 5.10 -0.60
C PRO A 101 17.02 4.97 0.44
N ASN A 102 17.87 5.96 0.56
CA ASN A 102 19.00 5.98 1.50
C ASN A 102 18.54 5.98 2.99
N ASN A 103 19.49 5.79 3.90
CA ASN A 103 19.29 5.92 5.34
C ASN A 103 19.80 7.30 5.78
N SER A 104 19.10 8.35 5.37
CA SER A 104 19.47 9.73 5.67
C SER A 104 18.23 10.58 5.77
N GLU A 105 18.42 11.76 6.37
CA GLU A 105 17.42 12.80 6.38
C GLU A 105 17.06 13.23 4.96
N THR A 106 18.06 13.45 4.10
CA THR A 106 17.83 13.88 2.72
C THR A 106 17.50 12.69 1.83
N LEU A 107 16.47 12.84 1.00
CA LEU A 107 16.04 11.76 0.11
C LEU A 107 17.00 11.60 -1.07
N ALA A 108 17.61 10.43 -1.18
CA ALA A 108 18.36 9.98 -2.34
C ALA A 108 18.09 8.50 -2.61
N CYS A 109 18.24 8.07 -3.86
CA CYS A 109 18.13 6.64 -4.19
C CYS A 109 19.49 5.97 -4.21
N GLY A 110 19.56 4.75 -3.68
CA GLY A 110 20.70 3.86 -3.87
C GLY A 110 20.79 3.34 -5.31
N ALA A 111 21.89 2.65 -5.62
CA ALA A 111 22.03 1.97 -6.90
C ALA A 111 21.02 0.83 -7.02
N GLY A 112 20.55 0.57 -8.25
CA GLY A 112 19.63 -0.53 -8.56
C GLY A 112 18.59 -0.14 -9.60
N THR A 113 17.73 -1.10 -9.94
CA THR A 113 16.52 -0.85 -10.73
C THR A 113 15.33 -0.86 -9.79
N ALA A 114 14.44 0.12 -9.93
CA ALA A 114 13.23 0.16 -9.14
C ALA A 114 12.25 -0.94 -9.57
N VAL A 115 11.62 -1.55 -8.58
CA VAL A 115 10.57 -2.55 -8.75
C VAL A 115 9.45 -1.91 -9.57
N ASN A 116 9.29 -2.39 -10.80
CA ASN A 116 8.28 -1.92 -11.76
C ASN A 116 8.28 -0.39 -11.97
N GLY A 117 9.45 0.25 -11.85
CA GLY A 117 9.58 1.70 -11.98
C GLY A 117 8.89 2.48 -10.87
N SER A 118 8.65 1.86 -9.70
CA SER A 118 7.94 2.50 -8.59
C SER A 118 8.68 3.70 -8.01
N ASP A 119 7.92 4.66 -7.52
CA ASP A 119 8.42 5.92 -6.97
C ASP A 119 8.60 5.84 -5.44
N VAL A 120 9.26 6.86 -4.90
CA VAL A 120 9.36 7.10 -3.45
C VAL A 120 8.68 8.42 -3.12
N LEU A 121 7.90 8.42 -2.05
CA LEU A 121 7.34 9.61 -1.42
C LEU A 121 7.96 9.78 -0.03
N MET A 122 8.63 10.90 0.21
CA MET A 122 9.06 11.30 1.55
C MET A 122 8.19 12.44 2.04
N VAL A 123 7.63 12.26 3.24
CA VAL A 123 6.93 13.32 3.97
C VAL A 123 7.66 13.60 5.27
N ARG A 124 7.66 14.88 5.65
CA ARG A 124 8.18 15.37 6.91
C ARG A 124 7.15 16.22 7.62
N TYR A 125 7.23 16.23 8.94
CA TYR A 125 6.29 16.88 9.85
C TYR A 125 6.94 16.97 11.22
N TYR A 126 6.46 17.87 12.08
CA TYR A 126 6.86 17.88 13.48
C TYR A 126 5.94 16.99 14.29
N GLY A 127 6.49 16.41 15.36
CA GLY A 127 5.71 15.70 16.35
C GLY A 127 5.12 16.62 17.42
N ILE A 128 4.51 16.00 18.43
CA ILE A 128 4.10 16.67 19.67
C ILE A 128 4.64 15.84 20.83
N SER A 129 5.29 16.52 21.77
CA SER A 129 5.86 15.86 22.94
C SER A 129 4.85 15.75 24.08
N SER A 130 5.02 14.72 24.90
CA SER A 130 4.27 14.55 26.15
C SER A 130 4.56 15.70 27.12
N THR A 131 3.54 16.09 27.89
CA THR A 131 3.67 17.12 28.93
C THR A 131 4.54 16.70 30.12
N THR A 132 4.79 15.39 30.29
CA THR A 132 5.59 14.86 31.41
C THR A 132 7.04 14.60 31.05
N ASN A 133 7.33 14.30 29.78
CA ASN A 133 8.69 14.14 29.28
C ASN A 133 8.74 14.68 27.83
N PRO A 134 9.47 15.78 27.58
CA PRO A 134 9.50 16.41 26.26
C PRO A 134 10.26 15.59 25.20
N ASP A 135 11.03 14.59 25.58
CA ASP A 135 11.73 13.69 24.63
C ASP A 135 10.84 12.54 24.14
N LEU A 136 9.66 12.35 24.76
CA LEU A 136 8.71 11.32 24.39
C LEU A 136 7.50 11.90 23.65
N PRO A 137 6.94 11.18 22.67
CA PRO A 137 5.73 11.62 21.98
C PRO A 137 4.49 11.58 22.88
N ASP A 138 3.48 12.37 22.53
CA ASP A 138 2.12 12.25 23.07
C ASP A 138 1.23 11.28 22.26
N ASP A 139 1.80 10.64 21.23
CA ASP A 139 1.18 9.73 20.27
C ASP A 139 0.05 10.33 19.40
N SER A 140 -0.12 11.66 19.38
CA SER A 140 -1.09 12.34 18.51
C SER A 140 -0.60 12.44 17.05
N VAL A 141 0.71 12.57 16.87
CA VAL A 141 1.39 12.57 15.57
C VAL A 141 2.23 11.32 15.47
N VAL A 142 1.98 10.54 14.42
CA VAL A 142 2.61 9.24 14.18
C VAL A 142 3.26 9.19 12.81
N ASP A 143 4.24 8.31 12.65
CA ASP A 143 4.86 8.04 11.37
C ASP A 143 4.20 6.89 10.58
N CYS A 144 4.82 6.51 9.46
CA CYS A 144 4.30 5.44 8.60
C CYS A 144 4.28 4.06 9.27
N SER A 145 5.03 3.86 10.36
CA SER A 145 4.99 2.63 11.16
C SER A 145 3.90 2.67 12.23
N GLY A 146 3.27 3.83 12.43
CA GLY A 146 2.25 4.06 13.45
C GLY A 146 2.82 4.41 14.83
N LEU A 147 4.12 4.69 14.92
CA LEU A 147 4.79 5.08 16.16
C LEU A 147 4.76 6.60 16.32
N GLY A 148 4.56 7.08 17.54
CA GLY A 148 4.57 8.51 17.88
C GLY A 148 5.88 9.20 17.48
N VAL A 149 5.78 10.48 17.16
CA VAL A 149 6.91 11.39 16.90
C VAL A 149 6.85 12.50 17.93
N ALA A 150 7.95 12.72 18.64
CA ALA A 150 8.05 13.77 19.64
C ALA A 150 8.21 15.14 18.95
N GLY A 151 7.80 16.20 19.64
CA GLY A 151 8.03 17.56 19.18
C GLY A 151 9.51 17.97 19.26
N THR A 152 9.84 19.10 18.66
CA THR A 152 11.18 19.68 18.83
C THR A 152 11.27 20.38 20.17
N THR A 153 12.35 20.13 20.91
CA THR A 153 12.70 20.82 22.16
C THR A 153 13.73 21.94 21.94
N ASP A 154 14.21 22.08 20.71
CA ASP A 154 15.24 23.04 20.31
C ASP A 154 14.69 24.04 19.29
N ALA A 155 15.20 25.26 19.34
CA ALA A 155 14.96 26.30 18.33
C ALA A 155 15.70 25.98 17.01
N ASP A 156 16.68 25.06 17.04
CA ASP A 156 17.36 24.57 15.86
C ASP A 156 16.44 23.67 15.01
N LEU A 157 16.00 24.18 13.86
CA LEU A 157 15.08 23.53 12.93
C LEU A 157 15.78 22.51 12.00
N ALA A 158 16.83 21.85 12.50
CA ALA A 158 17.59 20.87 11.75
C ALA A 158 16.70 19.73 11.23
N ASP A 159 17.07 19.13 10.09
CA ASP A 159 16.26 18.09 9.45
C ASP A 159 15.93 16.91 10.39
N SER A 160 16.87 16.54 11.27
CA SER A 160 16.73 15.46 12.25
C SER A 160 15.72 15.73 13.36
N LYS A 161 15.29 16.98 13.55
CA LYS A 161 14.28 17.37 14.56
C LYS A 161 12.85 17.19 14.09
N ARG A 162 12.66 16.72 12.85
CA ARG A 162 11.35 16.48 12.24
C ARG A 162 11.11 15.00 12.08
N GLY A 163 9.88 14.56 12.29
CA GLY A 163 9.42 13.23 11.89
C GLY A 163 9.65 13.00 10.40
N LEU A 164 9.94 11.75 10.07
CA LEU A 164 10.24 11.32 8.71
C LEU A 164 9.48 10.03 8.39
N SER A 165 8.79 10.03 7.26
CA SER A 165 8.18 8.83 6.69
C SER A 165 8.47 8.76 5.21
N MET A 166 9.12 7.68 4.78
CA MET A 166 9.33 7.36 3.36
C MET A 166 8.49 6.16 2.96
N LEU A 167 7.70 6.32 1.91
CA LEU A 167 6.86 5.29 1.32
C LEU A 167 7.40 4.92 -0.05
N PHE A 168 7.61 3.63 -0.29
CA PHE A 168 8.18 3.14 -1.55
C PHE A 168 7.85 1.66 -1.76
N VAL A 169 8.02 1.15 -2.98
CA VAL A 169 7.87 -0.28 -3.25
C VAL A 169 9.23 -0.94 -3.34
N ALA A 170 9.40 -2.05 -2.63
CA ALA A 170 10.54 -2.94 -2.75
C ALA A 170 10.07 -4.39 -2.66
N ASN A 171 10.96 -5.34 -2.95
CA ASN A 171 10.66 -6.75 -2.76
C ASN A 171 10.71 -7.07 -1.26
N GLY A 172 9.57 -7.46 -0.71
CA GLY A 172 9.42 -7.86 0.67
C GLY A 172 9.57 -9.36 0.88
N ALA A 173 8.77 -9.91 1.79
CA ALA A 173 8.81 -11.34 2.07
C ALA A 173 8.51 -12.16 0.80
N ASN A 174 9.22 -13.28 0.63
CA ASN A 174 9.10 -14.15 -0.55
C ASN A 174 9.43 -13.48 -1.89
N ASN A 175 10.21 -12.39 -1.88
CA ASN A 175 10.61 -11.63 -3.07
C ASN A 175 9.42 -11.09 -3.89
N LYS A 176 8.28 -10.85 -3.22
CA LYS A 176 7.11 -10.22 -3.82
C LYS A 176 7.18 -8.71 -3.60
N PRO A 177 6.76 -7.88 -4.58
CA PRO A 177 6.63 -6.44 -4.38
C PRO A 177 5.68 -6.10 -3.23
N SER A 178 6.11 -5.20 -2.35
CA SER A 178 5.35 -4.74 -1.20
C SER A 178 5.56 -3.24 -0.98
N LEU A 179 4.55 -2.55 -0.46
CA LEU A 179 4.68 -1.19 0.01
C LEU A 179 5.45 -1.20 1.33
N MET A 180 6.55 -0.46 1.35
CA MET A 180 7.45 -0.31 2.47
C MET A 180 7.24 1.04 3.14
N CYS A 181 7.45 1.05 4.46
CA CYS A 181 7.62 2.25 5.26
C CYS A 181 9.05 2.28 5.78
N LYS A 182 9.75 3.39 5.53
CA LYS A 182 11.02 3.70 6.17
C LYS A 182 10.87 4.90 7.09
N TYR A 183 11.42 4.73 8.29
CA TYR A 183 11.22 5.62 9.44
C TYR A 183 12.42 5.50 10.40
N ARG A 184 12.48 6.33 11.45
CA ARG A 184 13.55 6.25 12.46
C ARG A 184 13.23 5.24 13.56
N GLN A 185 14.21 4.43 13.94
CA GLN A 185 14.07 3.49 15.03
C GLN A 185 13.81 4.22 16.34
N ARG A 186 12.91 3.67 17.19
CA ARG A 186 12.81 4.08 18.59
C ARG A 186 13.51 3.11 19.54
N VAL A 187 14.13 3.66 20.57
CA VAL A 187 14.65 2.91 21.71
C VAL A 187 14.12 3.60 22.97
N ALA A 188 13.42 2.86 23.83
CA ALA A 188 12.73 3.41 25.01
C ALA A 188 11.75 4.56 24.71
N GLY A 189 11.22 4.64 23.49
CA GLY A 189 10.24 5.65 23.05
C GLY A 189 10.85 6.87 22.34
N GLU A 190 12.17 7.04 22.40
CA GLU A 190 12.89 8.15 21.76
C GLU A 190 13.39 7.76 20.37
N GLU A 191 13.29 8.68 19.40
CA GLU A 191 13.86 8.49 18.06
C GLU A 191 15.40 8.44 18.10
N THR A 192 15.98 7.59 17.26
CA THR A 192 17.43 7.48 17.07
C THR A 192 17.81 7.81 15.62
N ASP A 193 19.10 8.02 15.33
CA ASP A 193 19.59 8.27 13.97
C ASP A 193 19.58 7.01 13.07
N THR A 194 19.08 5.87 13.57
CA THR A 194 19.01 4.62 12.82
C THR A 194 17.70 4.54 12.03
N PHE A 195 17.79 4.28 10.74
CA PHE A 195 16.63 4.09 9.86
C PHE A 195 16.25 2.61 9.77
N VAL A 196 14.95 2.33 9.90
CA VAL A 196 14.38 0.99 9.79
C VAL A 196 13.42 0.98 8.60
N THR A 197 13.34 -0.15 7.91
CA THR A 197 12.35 -0.40 6.85
C THR A 197 11.45 -1.54 7.27
N GLN A 198 10.13 -1.31 7.20
CA GLN A 198 9.10 -2.30 7.50
C GLN A 198 8.18 -2.48 6.30
N GLU A 199 7.76 -3.72 6.06
CA GLU A 199 6.69 -4.02 5.12
C GLU A 199 5.34 -3.59 5.70
N LEU A 200 4.64 -2.71 4.98
CA LEU A 200 3.28 -2.28 5.35
C LEU A 200 2.21 -3.11 4.67
N VAL A 201 2.31 -3.25 3.34
CA VAL A 201 1.28 -3.91 2.54
C VAL A 201 1.94 -4.82 1.50
N PRO A 202 1.77 -6.14 1.63
CA PRO A 202 2.27 -7.08 0.63
C PRO A 202 1.46 -7.01 -0.67
N GLY A 203 2.11 -7.26 -1.80
CA GLY A 203 1.47 -7.38 -3.11
C GLY A 203 1.22 -6.04 -3.82
N VAL A 204 1.83 -4.95 -3.36
CA VAL A 204 1.82 -3.66 -4.09
C VAL A 204 2.89 -3.73 -5.18
N GLU A 205 2.46 -3.94 -6.43
CA GLU A 205 3.37 -4.16 -7.56
C GLU A 205 3.95 -2.88 -8.12
N THR A 206 3.18 -1.79 -8.14
CA THR A 206 3.66 -0.48 -8.54
C THR A 206 3.06 0.59 -7.66
N PHE A 207 3.84 1.62 -7.36
CA PHE A 207 3.43 2.84 -6.68
C PHE A 207 3.98 4.01 -7.48
N GLN A 208 3.11 4.94 -7.86
CA GLN A 208 3.46 6.11 -8.65
C GLN A 208 2.90 7.36 -7.99
N VAL A 209 3.62 8.47 -8.12
CA VAL A 209 3.24 9.74 -7.50
C VAL A 209 3.36 10.90 -8.47
N LEU A 210 2.32 11.73 -8.53
CA LEU A 210 2.34 13.03 -9.22
C LEU A 210 2.10 14.16 -8.22
N TYR A 211 2.86 15.23 -8.38
CA TYR A 211 2.83 16.42 -7.54
C TYR A 211 2.08 17.53 -8.26
N GLY A 212 0.97 17.95 -7.67
CA GLY A 212 0.18 19.09 -8.09
C GLY A 212 0.77 20.37 -7.51
N ILE A 213 1.35 21.21 -8.37
CA ILE A 213 1.94 22.48 -7.99
C ILE A 213 1.05 23.65 -8.43
N LYS A 214 1.06 24.71 -7.65
CA LYS A 214 0.58 26.02 -8.08
C LYS A 214 1.62 26.72 -8.96
N ALA A 215 1.17 27.41 -9.99
CA ALA A 215 2.00 28.22 -10.85
C ALA A 215 2.07 29.67 -10.35
N ASN A 216 1.05 30.14 -9.62
CA ASN A 216 0.99 31.45 -8.97
C ASN A 216 0.41 31.31 -7.55
N ASP A 217 0.65 32.28 -6.67
CA ASP A 217 0.18 32.27 -5.27
C ASP A 217 -1.29 32.69 -5.09
N ASP A 218 -2.13 32.54 -6.13
CA ASP A 218 -3.48 33.12 -6.15
C ASP A 218 -4.53 32.22 -5.44
N ASP A 219 -4.36 30.90 -5.48
CA ASP A 219 -5.21 29.92 -4.80
C ASP A 219 -4.44 28.65 -4.36
N GLU A 220 -5.11 27.75 -3.64
CA GLU A 220 -4.57 26.44 -3.24
C GLU A 220 -4.88 25.32 -4.26
N VAL A 221 -5.13 25.67 -5.52
CA VAL A 221 -5.49 24.72 -6.57
C VAL A 221 -4.26 24.40 -7.42
N PRO A 222 -4.00 23.12 -7.74
CA PRO A 222 -2.86 22.77 -8.58
C PRO A 222 -3.11 23.14 -10.05
N ASP A 223 -2.22 23.91 -10.65
CA ASP A 223 -2.22 24.26 -12.08
C ASP A 223 -1.63 23.14 -12.95
N LYS A 224 -0.62 22.43 -12.42
CA LYS A 224 0.14 21.41 -13.15
C LYS A 224 0.43 20.22 -12.26
N PHE A 225 0.45 19.04 -12.88
CA PHE A 225 0.89 17.80 -12.24
C PHE A 225 2.21 17.35 -12.85
N LEU A 226 3.24 17.18 -12.02
CA LEU A 226 4.59 16.83 -12.42
C LEU A 226 5.05 15.56 -11.69
N THR A 227 5.92 14.77 -12.33
CA THR A 227 6.66 13.69 -11.66
C THR A 227 7.82 14.27 -10.85
N ALA A 228 8.42 13.51 -9.93
CA ALA A 228 9.51 14.05 -9.11
C ALA A 228 10.74 14.45 -9.94
N SER A 229 11.05 13.72 -11.01
CA SER A 229 12.18 14.03 -11.90
C SER A 229 11.98 15.31 -12.73
N ALA A 230 10.73 15.75 -12.90
CA ALA A 230 10.40 17.01 -13.57
C ALA A 230 10.40 18.22 -12.62
N MET A 231 10.52 18.00 -11.30
CA MET A 231 10.48 19.05 -10.28
C MET A 231 11.86 19.68 -10.05
N SER A 232 11.92 21.01 -10.03
CA SER A 232 13.07 21.77 -9.56
C SER A 232 13.02 21.96 -8.03
N ALA A 233 14.10 22.51 -7.45
CA ALA A 233 14.12 22.80 -6.01
C ALA A 233 13.07 23.84 -5.59
N ALA A 234 12.69 24.76 -6.48
CA ALA A 234 11.72 25.83 -6.22
C ALA A 234 10.27 25.37 -6.32
N ASP A 235 10.00 24.22 -6.96
CA ASP A 235 8.64 23.70 -7.13
C ASP A 235 8.13 22.97 -5.88
N TRP A 236 9.03 22.41 -5.05
CA TRP A 236 8.63 21.64 -3.86
C TRP A 236 7.81 22.44 -2.83
N PRO A 237 8.16 23.71 -2.50
CA PRO A 237 7.32 24.56 -1.67
C PRO A 237 5.94 24.88 -2.28
N GLN A 238 5.78 24.71 -3.59
CA GLN A 238 4.56 25.04 -4.33
C GLN A 238 3.60 23.84 -4.44
N VAL A 239 3.93 22.70 -3.85
CA VAL A 239 3.06 21.52 -3.89
C VAL A 239 1.87 21.71 -2.97
N VAL A 240 0.67 21.61 -3.55
CA VAL A 240 -0.62 21.70 -2.83
C VAL A 240 -1.39 20.38 -2.85
N THR A 241 -1.09 19.49 -3.79
CA THR A 241 -1.80 18.21 -3.97
C THR A 241 -0.84 17.11 -4.36
N VAL A 242 -1.08 15.89 -3.88
CA VAL A 242 -0.39 14.68 -4.30
C VAL A 242 -1.41 13.71 -4.90
N LYS A 243 -1.16 13.27 -6.13
CA LYS A 243 -1.89 12.16 -6.76
C LYS A 243 -1.07 10.90 -6.62
N ILE A 244 -1.67 9.88 -6.03
CA ILE A 244 -1.06 8.56 -5.89
C ILE A 244 -1.82 7.56 -6.74
N ALA A 245 -1.10 6.62 -7.33
CA ALA A 245 -1.67 5.46 -7.98
C ALA A 245 -0.84 4.23 -7.63
N MET A 246 -1.51 3.13 -7.30
CA MET A 246 -0.87 1.87 -6.98
C MET A 246 -1.69 0.69 -7.48
N VAL A 247 -0.99 -0.37 -7.90
CA VAL A 247 -1.64 -1.63 -8.28
C VAL A 247 -1.34 -2.67 -7.22
N VAL A 248 -2.40 -3.23 -6.64
CA VAL A 248 -2.32 -4.30 -5.65
C VAL A 248 -2.72 -5.60 -6.33
N ARG A 249 -1.99 -6.67 -6.02
CA ARG A 249 -2.17 -8.01 -6.58
C ARG A 249 -2.59 -9.00 -5.49
N ALA A 250 -3.49 -9.93 -5.86
CA ALA A 250 -3.86 -11.07 -5.04
C ALA A 250 -2.69 -12.07 -4.90
N ASP A 251 -2.79 -12.97 -3.91
CA ASP A 251 -1.72 -13.94 -3.69
C ASP A 251 -1.80 -15.16 -4.59
N ASN A 252 -3.01 -15.52 -5.04
CA ASN A 252 -3.26 -16.70 -5.86
C ASN A 252 -3.54 -16.34 -7.32
N ALA A 253 -3.35 -17.33 -8.20
CA ALA A 253 -3.83 -17.26 -9.57
C ALA A 253 -5.36 -17.31 -9.60
N SER A 254 -5.96 -16.41 -10.36
CA SER A 254 -7.39 -16.43 -10.66
C SER A 254 -7.67 -17.43 -11.78
N ALA A 255 -8.72 -18.23 -11.62
CA ALA A 255 -9.16 -19.20 -12.62
C ALA A 255 -9.66 -18.55 -13.92
N ASP A 256 -10.04 -17.27 -13.86
CA ASP A 256 -10.56 -16.49 -15.00
C ASP A 256 -9.49 -15.59 -15.63
N ALA A 257 -8.21 -15.76 -15.26
CA ALA A 257 -7.17 -14.84 -15.69
C ALA A 257 -6.74 -15.07 -17.15
N GLY A 258 -7.07 -14.10 -18.01
CA GLY A 258 -6.50 -13.96 -19.35
C GLY A 258 -5.14 -13.23 -19.34
N THR A 259 -4.68 -12.80 -20.52
CA THR A 259 -3.52 -11.89 -20.60
C THR A 259 -3.85 -10.58 -19.86
N PRO A 260 -3.05 -10.18 -18.86
CA PRO A 260 -3.37 -9.00 -18.06
C PRO A 260 -3.31 -7.75 -18.94
N PRO A 261 -4.34 -6.88 -18.90
CA PRO A 261 -4.32 -5.64 -19.67
C PRO A 261 -3.29 -4.67 -19.11
N THR A 262 -2.80 -3.76 -19.95
CA THR A 262 -2.07 -2.58 -19.48
C THR A 262 -3.00 -1.68 -18.68
N ILE A 263 -2.62 -1.39 -17.43
CA ILE A 263 -3.37 -0.54 -16.50
C ILE A 263 -2.87 0.89 -16.65
N ARG A 264 -3.78 1.86 -16.84
CA ARG A 264 -3.46 3.28 -16.81
C ARG A 264 -3.64 3.83 -15.39
N LEU A 265 -2.57 4.34 -14.82
CA LEU A 265 -2.48 4.65 -13.39
C LEU A 265 -3.15 5.98 -13.04
N PHE A 266 -3.09 6.97 -13.92
CA PHE A 266 -3.66 8.31 -13.73
C PHE A 266 -4.76 8.65 -14.75
N GLY A 267 -5.55 7.64 -15.12
CA GLY A 267 -6.66 7.80 -16.07
C GLY A 267 -6.18 8.00 -17.51
N THR A 268 -7.09 8.44 -18.39
CA THR A 268 -6.85 8.43 -19.83
C THR A 268 -6.13 9.68 -20.37
N LEU A 269 -6.07 10.74 -19.57
CA LEU A 269 -5.52 12.03 -19.98
C LEU A 269 -4.03 12.20 -19.69
N TYR A 270 -3.47 11.36 -18.81
CA TYR A 270 -2.04 11.39 -18.49
C TYR A 270 -1.29 10.29 -19.25
N ASP A 271 -0.28 10.67 -20.02
CA ASP A 271 0.55 9.81 -20.88
C ASP A 271 2.06 9.98 -20.63
N GLY A 272 2.44 10.69 -19.57
CA GLY A 272 3.83 10.90 -19.16
C GLY A 272 4.53 9.65 -18.60
N ALA A 273 5.74 9.84 -18.09
CA ALA A 273 6.46 8.79 -17.38
C ALA A 273 5.62 8.26 -16.20
N GLY A 274 5.63 6.94 -15.98
CA GLY A 274 4.83 6.33 -14.92
C GLY A 274 3.32 6.25 -15.21
N ALA A 275 2.85 6.58 -16.42
CA ALA A 275 1.41 6.60 -16.71
C ALA A 275 0.75 5.21 -16.74
N THR A 276 1.53 4.15 -16.99
CA THR A 276 0.99 2.81 -17.24
C THR A 276 1.81 1.72 -16.59
N PHE A 277 1.14 0.64 -16.19
CA PHE A 277 1.76 -0.58 -15.71
C PHE A 277 1.22 -1.80 -16.46
N THR A 278 2.11 -2.66 -16.94
CA THR A 278 1.74 -3.94 -17.59
C THR A 278 2.37 -5.07 -16.80
N PRO A 279 1.58 -5.98 -16.20
CA PRO A 279 2.13 -7.10 -15.44
C PRO A 279 2.90 -8.07 -16.34
N THR A 280 4.14 -8.38 -15.97
CA THR A 280 5.01 -9.34 -16.68
C THR A 280 5.24 -10.64 -15.90
N VAL A 281 4.92 -10.66 -14.60
CA VAL A 281 5.08 -11.78 -13.68
C VAL A 281 3.74 -12.09 -13.01
N ASP A 282 3.50 -13.35 -12.64
CA ASP A 282 2.24 -13.80 -12.01
C ASP A 282 1.01 -13.27 -12.76
N THR A 283 1.02 -13.40 -14.09
CA THR A 283 0.03 -12.80 -14.98
C THR A 283 -1.39 -13.30 -14.73
N GLN A 284 -1.52 -14.46 -14.06
CA GLN A 284 -2.80 -15.04 -13.67
C GLN A 284 -3.38 -14.46 -12.37
N ALA A 285 -2.63 -13.67 -11.60
CA ALA A 285 -3.14 -13.10 -10.36
C ALA A 285 -4.10 -11.93 -10.63
N ALA A 286 -5.20 -11.87 -9.88
CA ALA A 286 -6.11 -10.74 -9.89
C ALA A 286 -5.41 -9.47 -9.40
N ARG A 287 -5.73 -8.33 -10.01
CA ARG A 287 -5.13 -7.02 -9.71
C ARG A 287 -6.18 -5.95 -9.63
N ARG A 288 -5.95 -4.97 -8.76
CA ARG A 288 -6.82 -3.80 -8.64
C ARG A 288 -5.99 -2.53 -8.54
N LEU A 289 -6.39 -1.54 -9.33
CA LEU A 289 -5.86 -0.19 -9.26
C LEU A 289 -6.54 0.55 -8.10
N TYR A 290 -5.71 1.15 -7.25
CA TYR A 290 -6.12 2.10 -6.24
C TYR A 290 -5.43 3.42 -6.52
N TYR A 291 -6.19 4.50 -6.48
CA TYR A 291 -5.67 5.84 -6.71
C TYR A 291 -6.37 6.82 -5.77
N ALA A 292 -5.67 7.88 -5.42
CA ALA A 292 -6.23 8.97 -4.63
C ALA A 292 -5.61 10.30 -5.04
N THR A 293 -6.41 11.36 -4.95
CA THR A 293 -5.93 12.74 -5.03
C THR A 293 -6.04 13.32 -3.63
N LEU A 294 -4.90 13.70 -3.05
CA LEU A 294 -4.77 14.10 -1.66
C LEU A 294 -4.28 15.54 -1.60
N GLN A 295 -5.12 16.46 -1.13
CA GLN A 295 -4.69 17.81 -0.83
C GLN A 295 -3.81 17.82 0.42
N ILE A 296 -2.74 18.59 0.37
CA ILE A 296 -1.88 18.88 1.51
C ILE A 296 -2.56 19.96 2.35
N ARG A 297 -2.70 19.73 3.66
CA ARG A 297 -3.45 20.64 4.54
C ARG A 297 -2.60 21.72 5.20
N ASN A 298 -1.29 21.51 5.27
CA ASN A 298 -0.37 22.43 5.93
C ASN A 298 0.52 23.09 4.88
N TYR A 299 0.86 24.35 5.11
CA TYR A 299 1.71 25.12 4.21
C TYR A 299 3.12 24.51 4.12
N GLN A 300 3.64 24.38 2.90
CA GLN A 300 4.96 23.80 2.64
C GLN A 300 6.12 24.81 2.80
N SER A 301 5.79 26.09 2.97
CA SER A 301 6.73 27.17 3.28
C SER A 301 6.03 28.25 4.09
N CYS A 302 6.75 28.85 5.03
CA CYS A 302 6.28 29.99 5.81
C CYS A 302 7.40 31.02 5.92
N LEU A 303 7.15 32.23 5.41
CA LEU A 303 8.07 33.37 5.45
C LEU A 303 7.62 34.37 6.51
N SER A 304 8.57 35.10 7.10
CA SER A 304 8.30 36.07 8.19
C SER A 304 7.38 37.24 7.81
N GLU A 305 7.13 37.45 6.51
CA GLU A 305 6.26 38.51 6.00
C GLU A 305 4.87 37.98 5.58
N ASP A 306 4.62 36.67 5.70
CA ASP A 306 3.35 36.06 5.34
C ASP A 306 2.39 36.06 6.55
N PRO A 307 1.27 36.81 6.51
CA PRO A 307 0.32 36.86 7.61
C PRO A 307 -0.42 35.53 7.84
N SER A 308 -0.34 34.58 6.90
CA SER A 308 -0.88 33.22 7.07
C SER A 308 -0.02 32.30 7.94
N CYS A 309 1.19 32.76 8.30
CA CYS A 309 2.19 32.02 9.10
C CYS A 309 2.41 32.59 10.51
N LEU A 310 1.56 33.54 10.94
CA LEU A 310 1.50 34.12 12.29
C LEU A 310 0.46 33.42 13.18
#